data_AF-A0AB33F3Y3-F1
#
_entry.id   AF-A0AB33F3Y3-F1
#
_cell.length_a   1.000
_cell.length_b   1.000
_cell.length_c   1.000
_cell.angle_alpha   90.00
_cell.angle_beta   90.00
_cell.angle_gamma   90.00
#
_symmetry.space_group_name_H-M   'P 1'
#
loop_
_entity.id
_entity.type
_entity.pdbx_description
1 polymer ?
#
loop_
_entity_poly.entity_id
_entity_poly.type
_entity_poly.pdbx_seq_one_letter_code
_entity_poly.pdbx_strand_id
1 'polypeptide(L)'
;MPNNPFLRAVSSVSSLLDRIGFIWLWLVVSLFLLLIVALINPILLASYIWAASKITMAATIGFGVDLTVFRGADPRNLEGIEKSMAQTRRVTLLGCAMLAAGLIG
;
A
#
# COMPACT_ATOMS: atom_id res chain seq x y z
N MET A 1 -18.04 -20.18 20.20
CA MET A 1 -16.68 -19.61 20.23
C MET A 1 -15.69 -20.75 20.42
N PRO A 2 -14.90 -21.17 19.42
CA PRO A 2 -13.91 -22.22 19.64
C PRO A 2 -12.70 -21.63 20.41
N ASN A 3 -12.48 -22.14 21.61
CA ASN A 3 -11.56 -21.64 22.64
C ASN A 3 -10.15 -22.23 22.50
N ASN A 4 -9.59 -22.27 21.28
CA ASN A 4 -8.26 -22.85 21.02
C ASN A 4 -7.26 -21.79 20.53
N PRO A 5 -6.20 -21.48 21.31
CA PRO A 5 -5.19 -20.47 20.94
C PRO A 5 -4.44 -20.83 19.66
N PHE A 6 -4.31 -22.13 19.37
CA PHE A 6 -3.71 -22.66 18.14
C PHE A 6 -4.51 -22.28 16.89
N LEU A 7 -5.84 -22.33 16.94
CA LEU A 7 -6.71 -21.95 15.81
C LEU A 7 -6.67 -20.42 15.55
N ARG A 8 -6.49 -19.61 16.60
CA ARG A 8 -6.23 -18.16 16.45
C ARG A 8 -4.87 -17.88 15.81
N ALA A 9 -3.83 -18.63 16.20
CA ALA A 9 -2.50 -18.47 15.61
C ALA A 9 -2.51 -18.86 14.13
N VAL A 10 -3.10 -20.01 13.78
CA VAL A 10 -3.19 -20.48 12.39
C VAL A 10 -4.01 -19.53 11.50
N SER A 11 -5.15 -19.01 11.99
CA SER A 11 -5.95 -18.03 11.23
C SER A 11 -5.28 -16.66 11.09
N SER A 12 -4.49 -16.25 12.09
CA SER A 12 -3.68 -15.02 12.01
C SER A 12 -2.52 -15.18 11.03
N VAL A 13 -1.87 -16.35 11.01
CA VAL A 13 -0.80 -16.66 10.06
C VAL A 13 -1.35 -16.78 8.64
N SER A 14 -2.48 -17.45 8.43
CA SER A 14 -3.09 -17.58 7.09
C SER A 14 -3.53 -16.23 6.53
N SER A 15 -4.15 -15.36 7.34
CA SER A 15 -4.56 -14.02 6.88
C SER A 15 -3.38 -13.09 6.58
N LEU A 16 -2.27 -13.22 7.32
CA LEU A 16 -1.02 -12.53 6.98
C LEU A 16 -0.40 -13.11 5.71
N LEU A 17 -0.39 -14.43 5.54
CA LEU A 17 0.17 -15.11 4.38
C LEU A 17 -0.63 -14.79 3.11
N ASP A 18 -1.95 -14.71 3.18
CA ASP A 18 -2.80 -14.29 2.07
C ASP A 18 -2.49 -12.84 1.68
N ARG A 19 -2.47 -11.93 2.65
CA ARG A 19 -2.20 -10.51 2.39
C ARG A 19 -0.80 -10.27 1.81
N ILE A 20 0.19 -10.97 2.35
CA ILE A 20 1.57 -10.96 1.87
C ILE A 20 1.61 -11.59 0.47
N GLY A 21 1.03 -12.77 0.30
CA GLY A 21 1.00 -13.53 -0.95
C GLY A 21 0.40 -12.73 -2.10
N PHE A 22 -0.74 -12.06 -1.89
CA PHE A 22 -1.34 -11.22 -2.92
C PHE A 22 -0.46 -10.03 -3.29
N ILE A 23 0.13 -9.32 -2.32
CA ILE A 23 1.01 -8.18 -2.62
C ILE A 23 2.27 -8.63 -3.38
N TRP A 24 2.88 -9.75 -2.99
CA TRP A 24 4.02 -10.31 -3.70
C TRP A 24 3.65 -10.79 -5.10
N LEU A 25 2.47 -11.39 -5.27
CA LEU A 25 1.98 -11.79 -6.59
C LEU A 25 1.77 -10.57 -7.49
N TRP A 26 1.16 -9.49 -6.98
CA TRP A 26 1.02 -8.23 -7.70
C TRP A 26 2.36 -7.63 -8.09
N LEU A 27 3.36 -7.70 -7.20
CA LEU A 27 4.71 -7.23 -7.47
C LEU A 27 5.38 -8.06 -8.58
N VAL A 28 5.33 -9.39 -8.48
CA VAL A 28 5.91 -10.30 -9.48
C VAL A 28 5.28 -10.11 -10.84
N VAL A 29 3.95 -10.01 -10.91
CA VAL A 29 3.22 -9.71 -12.14
C VAL A 29 3.68 -8.35 -12.69
N SER A 30 3.78 -7.32 -11.86
CA SER A 30 4.22 -5.99 -12.30
C SER A 30 5.66 -5.99 -12.84
N LEU A 31 6.59 -6.71 -12.20
CA LEU A 31 7.96 -6.86 -12.68
C LEU A 31 8.02 -7.65 -13.99
N PHE A 32 7.22 -8.69 -14.13
CA PHE A 32 7.15 -9.48 -15.35
C PHE A 32 6.64 -8.65 -16.54
N LEU A 33 5.58 -7.85 -16.35
CA LEU A 33 5.12 -6.91 -17.37
C LEU A 33 6.19 -5.86 -17.71
N LEU A 34 6.87 -5.30 -16.71
CA LEU A 34 7.95 -4.34 -16.92
C LEU A 34 9.08 -4.95 -17.78
N LEU A 35 9.43 -6.21 -17.52
CA LEU A 35 10.45 -6.94 -18.28
C LEU A 35 10.02 -7.15 -19.74
N ILE A 36 8.76 -7.49 -19.99
CA ILE A 36 8.22 -7.58 -21.36
C ILE A 36 8.34 -6.23 -22.08
N VAL A 37 7.97 -5.13 -21.41
CA VAL A 37 8.10 -3.77 -21.98
C VAL A 37 9.56 -3.43 -22.26
N ALA A 38 10.48 -3.77 -21.36
CA ALA A 38 11.91 -3.51 -21.53
C ALA A 38 12.49 -4.22 -22.77
N LEU A 39 12.02 -5.43 -23.07
CA LEU A 39 12.44 -6.19 -24.26
C LEU A 39 11.87 -5.61 -25.56
N ILE A 40 10.66 -5.05 -25.53
CA ILE A 40 10.00 -4.48 -26.72
C ILE A 40 10.51 -3.07 -27.01
N ASN A 41 10.63 -2.22 -25.99
CA ASN A 41 11.04 -0.84 -26.15
C ASN A 41 11.76 -0.34 -24.88
N PRO A 42 13.11 -0.39 -24.84
CA PRO A 42 13.88 -0.04 -23.66
C PRO A 42 13.80 1.45 -23.30
N ILE A 43 13.43 2.32 -24.24
CA ILE A 43 13.26 3.77 -23.97
C ILE A 43 12.07 4.02 -23.03
N LEU A 44 11.00 3.23 -23.15
CA LEU A 44 9.82 3.37 -22.30
C LEU A 44 10.10 2.95 -20.84
N LEU A 45 11.11 2.13 -20.61
CA LEU A 45 11.49 1.69 -19.27
C LEU A 45 11.78 2.88 -18.34
N ALA A 46 12.48 3.90 -18.85
CA ALA A 46 12.78 5.11 -18.09
C ALA A 46 11.50 5.84 -17.63
N SER A 47 10.51 5.95 -18.52
CA SER A 47 9.22 6.57 -18.22
C SER A 47 8.44 5.79 -17.15
N TYR A 48 8.44 4.46 -17.21
CA TYR A 48 7.77 3.62 -16.21
C TYR A 48 8.44 3.70 -14.84
N ILE A 49 9.78 3.69 -14.79
CA ILE A 49 10.53 3.84 -13.54
C ILE A 49 10.28 5.22 -12.93
N TRP A 50 10.22 6.27 -13.75
CA TRP A 50 9.91 7.61 -13.30
C TRP A 50 8.49 7.72 -12.75
N ALA A 51 7.50 7.15 -13.43
CA ALA A 51 6.11 7.11 -12.95
C ALA A 51 5.99 6.35 -11.61
N ALA A 52 6.65 5.18 -11.48
CA ALA A 52 6.69 4.43 -10.23
C ALA A 52 7.34 5.23 -9.09
N SER A 53 8.40 5.98 -9.38
CA SER A 53 9.08 6.84 -8.41
C SER A 53 8.17 7.96 -7.91
N LYS A 54 7.37 8.58 -8.79
CA LYS A 54 6.37 9.59 -8.38
C LYS A 54 5.29 9.02 -7.48
N ILE A 55 4.75 7.85 -7.83
CA ILE A 55 3.68 7.21 -7.06
C ILE A 55 4.18 6.81 -5.66
N THR A 56 5.38 6.24 -5.59
CA THR A 56 5.98 5.86 -4.30
C THR A 56 6.28 7.08 -3.43
N MET A 57 6.82 8.15 -4.00
CA MET A 57 7.02 9.43 -3.30
C MET A 57 5.69 10.02 -2.81
N ALA A 58 4.64 10.00 -3.63
CA ALA A 58 3.32 10.49 -3.24
C ALA A 58 2.75 9.69 -2.05
N ALA A 59 2.90 8.37 -2.09
CA ALA A 59 2.44 7.48 -1.03
C ALA A 59 3.21 7.74 0.28
N THR A 60 4.52 7.94 0.23
CA THR A 60 5.32 8.23 1.43
C THR A 60 4.97 9.59 2.02
N ILE A 61 4.72 10.61 1.19
CA ILE A 61 4.27 11.93 1.65
C ILE A 61 2.88 11.83 2.29
N GLY A 62 1.91 11.21 1.62
CA GLY A 62 0.54 11.06 2.16
C GLY A 62 0.52 10.29 3.49
N PHE A 63 1.32 9.23 3.60
CA PHE A 63 1.51 8.49 4.84
C PHE A 63 2.24 9.32 5.92
N GLY A 64 3.26 10.08 5.53
CA GLY A 64 4.00 10.98 6.43
C GLY A 64 3.13 12.10 7.00
N VAL A 65 2.22 12.66 6.20
CA VAL A 65 1.24 13.65 6.66
C VAL A 65 0.28 13.02 7.69
N ASP A 66 -0.23 11.81 7.44
CA ASP A 66 -1.09 11.11 8.41
C ASP A 66 -0.37 10.88 9.74
N LEU A 67 0.92 10.51 9.72
CA LEU A 67 1.70 10.30 10.95
C LEU A 67 2.06 11.59 11.69
N THR A 68 2.38 12.67 10.99
CA THR A 68 2.84 13.93 11.60
C THR A 68 1.68 14.77 12.13
N VAL A 69 0.55 14.79 11.44
CA VAL A 69 -0.64 15.58 11.83
C VAL A 69 -1.46 14.83 12.88
N PHE A 70 -1.58 13.51 12.80
CA PHE A 70 -2.42 12.70 13.69
C PHE A 70 -1.60 11.79 14.61
N ARG A 71 -0.64 12.39 15.34
CA ARG A 71 0.22 11.67 16.29
C ARG A 71 -0.63 10.99 17.38
N GLY A 72 -0.57 9.66 17.44
CA GLY A 72 -1.31 8.84 18.42
C GLY A 72 -2.61 8.23 17.90
N ALA A 73 -3.12 8.65 16.74
CA ALA A 73 -4.32 8.09 16.12
C ALA A 73 -3.99 7.10 14.98
N ASP A 74 -2.97 6.25 15.19
CA ASP A 74 -2.61 5.21 14.21
C ASP A 74 -3.69 4.11 14.22
N PRO A 75 -4.34 3.80 13.08
CA PRO A 75 -5.37 2.76 13.00
C PRO A 75 -4.92 1.35 13.44
N ARG A 76 -3.62 1.13 13.65
CA ARG A 76 -3.10 -0.12 14.24
C ARG A 76 -3.37 -0.24 15.73
N ASN A 77 -3.47 0.89 16.44
CA ASN A 77 -3.62 0.95 17.90
C ASN A 77 -5.06 1.26 18.33
N LEU A 78 -5.98 1.41 17.38
CA LEU A 78 -7.38 1.77 17.61
C LEU A 78 -8.30 0.56 17.37
N GLU A 79 -9.40 0.50 18.11
CA GLU A 79 -10.44 -0.54 17.98
C GLU A 79 -11.81 0.09 17.64
N GLY A 80 -12.72 -0.73 17.11
CA GLY A 80 -14.09 -0.28 16.81
C GLY A 80 -14.18 0.83 15.75
N ILE A 81 -15.02 1.83 16.03
CA ILE A 81 -15.38 2.93 15.10
C ILE A 81 -14.20 3.88 14.87
N GLU A 82 -13.34 4.08 15.88
CA GLU A 82 -12.18 4.97 15.76
C GLU A 82 -11.19 4.45 14.73
N LYS A 83 -11.03 3.12 14.66
CA LYS A 83 -10.20 2.45 13.65
C LYS A 83 -10.70 2.71 12.23
N SER A 84 -12.01 2.57 11.99
CA SER A 84 -12.57 2.74 10.64
C SER A 84 -12.48 4.20 10.18
N MET A 85 -12.68 5.16 11.09
CA MET A 85 -12.47 6.59 10.80
C MET A 85 -11.00 6.90 10.49
N ALA A 86 -10.05 6.39 11.29
CA ALA A 86 -8.63 6.58 11.06
C ALA A 86 -8.12 5.93 9.76
N GLN A 87 -8.65 4.74 9.42
CA GLN A 87 -8.35 4.09 8.13
C GLN A 87 -8.87 4.90 6.94
N THR A 88 -10.11 5.39 7.02
CA THR A 88 -10.71 6.20 5.96
C THR A 88 -9.89 7.46 5.74
N ARG A 89 -9.53 8.18 6.80
CA ARG A 89 -8.67 9.37 6.74
C ARG A 89 -7.33 9.07 6.05
N ARG A 90 -6.63 8.02 6.47
CA ARG A 90 -5.33 7.64 5.89
C ARG A 90 -5.46 7.36 4.39
N VAL A 91 -6.50 6.65 3.98
CA VAL A 91 -6.78 6.36 2.56
C VAL A 91 -7.08 7.63 1.78
N THR A 92 -7.87 8.55 2.34
CA THR A 92 -8.16 9.85 1.71
C THR A 92 -6.90 10.69 1.52
N LEU A 93 -6.05 10.82 2.55
CA LEU A 93 -4.79 11.57 2.47
C LEU A 93 -3.84 10.98 1.43
N LEU A 94 -3.70 9.64 1.40
CA LEU A 94 -2.93 8.94 0.37
C LEU A 94 -3.49 9.19 -1.03
N GLY A 95 -4.80 9.09 -1.20
CA GLY A 95 -5.48 9.35 -2.47
C GLY A 95 -5.25 10.78 -2.98
N CYS A 96 -5.40 11.78 -2.11
CA CYS A 96 -5.12 13.18 -2.44
C CYS A 96 -3.65 13.39 -2.84
N ALA A 97 -2.70 12.77 -2.12
CA ALA A 97 -1.28 12.85 -2.47
C ALA A 97 -0.97 12.21 -3.82
N MET A 98 -1.59 11.06 -4.13
CA MET A 98 -1.45 10.39 -5.43
C MET A 98 -2.02 11.22 -6.58
N LEU A 99 -3.20 11.84 -6.39
CA LEU A 99 -3.78 12.74 -7.39
C LEU A 99 -2.89 13.96 -7.63
N ALA A 100 -2.38 14.58 -6.56
CA ALA A 100 -1.45 15.71 -6.66
C ALA A 100 -0.19 15.32 -7.44
N ALA A 101 0.39 14.15 -7.18
CA ALA A 101 1.55 13.66 -7.91
C ALA A 101 1.26 13.31 -9.38
N GLY A 102 0.03 12.86 -9.70
CA GLY A 102 -0.41 12.60 -11.07
C GLY A 102 -0.69 13.88 -11.88
N LEU A 103 -1.08 14.97 -11.22
CA LEU A 103 -1.28 16.29 -11.82
C LEU A 103 0.05 17.00 -12.14
N ILE A 104 1.13 16.66 -11.45
CA ILE A 104 2.47 17.10 -11.79
C ILE A 104 2.91 16.28 -13.01
N GLY A 105 2.54 16.73 -14.20
CA GLY A 105 2.97 16.19 -15.50
C GLY A 105 4.26 16.86 -15.95
#